data_AF-A0A970SU02-F1
#
_entry.id   AF-A0A970SU02-F1
#
_cell.length_a   1.000
_cell.length_b   1.000
_cell.length_c   1.000
_cell.angle_alpha   90.00
_cell.angle_beta   90.00
_cell.angle_gamma   90.00
#
_symmetry.space_group_name_H-M   'P 1'
#
loop_
_entity.id
_entity.type
_entity.pdbx_description
1 polymer ?
#
loop_
_entity_poly.entity_id
_entity_poly.type
_entity_poly.pdbx_seq_one_letter_code
_entity_poly.pdbx_strand_id
1 'polypeptide(L)' 'MSKQKDGNNKNLGTFMAIGLALGTSLGIVFDNISLGISLGLIWGVAIGSILDRKNKS' A
#
# COMPACT_ATOMS: atom_id res chain seq x y z
N MET A 1 -13.97 -11.56 6.64
CA MET A 1 -12.59 -11.05 6.48
C MET A 1 -12.43 -10.57 5.04
N SER A 2 -11.88 -9.39 4.83
CA SER A 2 -12.08 -8.49 3.68
C SER A 2 -12.05 -9.12 2.28
N LYS A 3 -13.20 -9.01 1.63
CA LYS A 3 -13.44 -9.28 0.21
C LYS A 3 -12.78 -8.17 -0.60
N GLN A 4 -11.66 -8.43 -1.28
CA GLN A 4 -11.24 -7.59 -2.40
C GLN A 4 -11.21 -8.44 -3.65
N LYS A 5 -12.19 -8.09 -4.49
CA LYS A 5 -12.77 -8.84 -5.57
C LYS A 5 -12.37 -8.13 -6.86
N ASP A 6 -12.00 -8.93 -7.85
CA ASP A 6 -12.08 -8.72 -9.30
C ASP A 6 -11.42 -7.51 -9.97
N GLY A 7 -10.80 -7.81 -11.12
CA GLY A 7 -10.74 -6.89 -12.25
C GLY A 7 -9.44 -6.11 -12.39
N ASN A 8 -8.47 -6.69 -13.10
CA ASN A 8 -7.43 -6.02 -13.92
C ASN A 8 -6.46 -4.98 -13.29
N ASN A 9 -6.70 -4.46 -12.08
CA ASN A 9 -5.86 -3.47 -11.38
C ASN A 9 -5.12 -4.12 -10.18
N LYS A 10 -4.59 -5.33 -10.41
CA LYS A 10 -3.99 -6.19 -9.37
C LYS A 10 -2.79 -5.52 -8.68
N ASN A 11 -2.12 -4.62 -9.38
CA ASN A 11 -0.90 -3.98 -8.92
C ASN A 11 -1.18 -3.02 -7.78
N LEU A 12 -2.15 -2.10 -7.92
CA LEU A 12 -2.39 -1.05 -6.95
C LEU A 12 -2.78 -1.60 -5.56
N GLY A 13 -3.69 -2.57 -5.51
CA GLY A 13 -4.07 -3.25 -4.26
C GLY A 13 -2.90 -4.01 -3.60
N THR A 14 -2.03 -4.62 -4.40
CA THR A 14 -0.84 -5.32 -3.91
C THR A 14 0.16 -4.36 -3.28
N PHE A 15 0.47 -3.23 -3.94
CA PHE A 15 1.39 -2.21 -3.38
C PHE A 15 0.81 -1.53 -2.15
N MET A 16 -0.52 -1.35 -2.07
CA MET A 16 -1.18 -0.84 -0.88
C MET A 16 -1.02 -1.79 0.32
N ALA A 17 -1.23 -3.09 0.11
CA ALA A 17 -1.09 -4.11 1.15
C ALA A 17 0.36 -4.24 1.63
N ILE A 18 1.33 -4.24 0.71
CA ILE A 18 2.77 -4.25 1.03
C ILE A 18 3.15 -2.98 1.79
N GLY A 19 2.73 -1.81 1.30
CA GLY A 19 2.99 -0.52 1.95
C GLY A 19 2.42 -0.49 3.36
N LEU A 20 1.19 -0.97 3.56
CA LEU A 20 0.58 -1.09 4.89
C LEU A 20 1.35 -2.03 5.81
N ALA A 21 1.70 -3.24 5.37
CA ALA A 21 2.41 -4.22 6.20
C ALA A 21 3.78 -3.68 6.65
N LEU A 22 4.54 -3.08 5.73
CA LEU A 22 5.83 -2.45 6.01
C LEU A 22 5.66 -1.22 6.91
N GLY A 23 4.69 -0.36 6.62
CA GLY A 23 4.37 0.81 7.41
C GLY A 23 3.98 0.47 8.84
N THR A 24 3.13 -0.54 9.04
CA THR A 24 2.77 -1.01 10.38
C THR A 24 3.97 -1.57 11.15
N SER A 25 4.85 -2.32 10.48
CA SER A 25 6.08 -2.85 11.10
C SER A 25 7.00 -1.71 11.56
N LEU A 26 7.22 -0.71 10.70
CA LEU A 26 7.99 0.48 11.05
C LEU A 26 7.33 1.29 12.17
N GLY A 27 6.01 1.45 12.12
CA GLY A 27 5.25 2.14 13.15
C GLY A 27 5.37 1.50 14.54
N ILE A 28 5.46 0.17 14.60
CA ILE A 28 5.72 -0.56 15.85
C ILE A 28 7.14 -0.29 16.35
N VAL A 29 8.14 -0.29 15.46
CA VAL A 29 9.54 -0.01 15.82
C VAL A 29 9.73 1.41 16.35
N PHE A 30 9.01 2.38 15.80
CA PHE A 30 9.09 3.78 16.22
C PHE A 30 8.15 4.13 17.39
N ASP A 31 7.45 3.15 17.98
CA ASP A 31 6.39 3.35 18.98
C ASP A 31 5.32 4.36 18.49
N ASN A 32 5.20 4.50 17.17
CA ASN A 32 4.35 5.48 16.50
C ASN A 32 3.68 4.86 15.28
N ILE A 33 2.68 4.05 15.57
CA ILE A 33 1.85 3.34 14.58
C ILE A 33 1.22 4.30 13.56
N SER A 34 0.80 5.48 14.00
CA SER A 34 0.22 6.52 13.13
C SER A 34 1.21 6.97 12.05
N LEU A 35 2.47 7.16 12.43
CA LEU A 35 3.53 7.59 11.52
C LEU A 35 3.89 6.47 10.53
N GLY A 36 3.98 5.24 11.03
CA GLY A 36 4.23 4.05 10.21
C GLY A 36 3.14 3.78 9.18
N ILE A 37 1.87 3.82 9.58
CA ILE A 37 0.73 3.62 8.66
C ILE A 37 0.67 4.75 7.64
N SER A 38 0.84 6.00 8.06
CA SER A 38 0.81 7.16 7.15
C SER A 38 1.90 7.05 6.07
N LEU A 39 3.15 6.75 6.47
CA LEU A 39 4.25 6.51 5.55
C LEU A 39 3.98 5.31 4.63
N GLY A 40 3.60 4.17 5.20
CA GLY A 40 3.32 2.96 4.43
C GLY A 40 2.22 3.15 3.39
N LEU A 41 1.15 3.86 3.75
CA LEU A 41 0.02 4.13 2.86
C LEU A 41 0.40 5.12 1.76
N ILE A 42 1.10 6.21 2.09
CA ILE A 42 1.58 7.20 1.11
C ILE A 42 2.48 6.54 0.06
N TRP A 43 3.44 5.73 0.51
CA TRP A 43 4.37 5.05 -0.39
C TRP A 43 3.68 3.96 -1.21
N GLY A 44 2.84 3.14 -0.57
CA GLY A 44 2.08 2.08 -1.25
C GLY A 44 1.13 2.62 -2.32
N VAL A 45 0.43 3.72 -2.03
CA VAL A 45 -0.47 4.39 -2.99
C VAL A 45 0.32 5.09 -4.08
N ALA A 46 1.40 5.82 -3.76
CA ALA A 46 2.19 6.53 -4.76
C ALA A 46 2.79 5.56 -5.79
N ILE A 47 3.45 4.49 -5.32
CA ILE A 47 4.05 3.47 -6.19
C ILE A 47 2.97 2.71 -6.95
N GLY A 48 1.91 2.28 -6.25
CA GLY A 48 0.79 1.57 -6.85
C GLY A 48 0.12 2.37 -7.97
N SER A 49 -0.08 3.67 -7.77
CA SER A 49 -0.71 4.57 -8.75
C SER A 49 0.18 4.84 -9.95
N ILE A 50 1.50 5.00 -9.75
CA ILE A 50 2.45 5.18 -10.85
C ILE A 50 2.52 3.93 -11.72
N LEU A 51 2.55 2.74 -11.10
CA LEU A 51 2.66 1.47 -11.84
C LEU A 51 1.35 1.08 -12.52
N ASP A 52 0.21 1.35 -11.88
CA ASP A 52 -1.12 1.15 -12.47
C ASP A 52 -1.28 2.00 -13.75
N ARG A 53 -0.90 3.28 -13.67
CA ARG A 53 -0.90 4.19 -14.81
C ARG A 53 0.06 3.77 -15.93
N LYS A 54 1.17 3.11 -15.59
CA LYS A 54 2.14 2.57 -16.55
C LYS A 54 1.65 1.28 -17.24
N ASN A 55 0.90 0.43 -16.53
CA ASN A 55 0.32 -0.80 -17.09
C ASN A 55 -0.92 -0.55 -17.95
N LYS A 56 -1.53 0.63 -17.84
CA LYS A 56 -2.70 1.03 -18.63
C LYS A 56 -2.35 1.85 -19.88
N SER A 57 -1.07 2.05 -20.18
CA SER A 57 -0.55 2.70 -21.38
C SER A 57 0.14 1.70 -22.28
#